data_AF-A0A1Z4RUM8-F1
#
_entry.id   AF-A0A1Z4RUM8-F1
#
_cell.length_a   1.000
_cell.length_b   1.000
_cell.length_c   1.000
_cell.angle_alpha   90.00
_cell.angle_beta   90.00
_cell.angle_gamma   90.00
#
_symmetry.space_group_name_H-M   'P 1'
#
loop_
_entity.id
_entity.type
_entity.pdbx_description
1 polymer ?
#
loop_
_entity_poly.entity_id
_entity_poly.type
_entity_poly.pdbx_seq_one_letter_code
_entity_poly.pdbx_strand_id
1 'polypeptide(L)'
;MPSASVPINSSLTSGFHYANLRLGFRFENIMHFISAGRLKQAAFQYPDATKPIQAFCKIIQQAQWQNLLEVQQVYRDAEAVGNFTIFNIKGNKYRLILDLDYCEQIAYFKYFLIHAQYNRDKWKNDPYY
;
A
#
# COMPACT_ATOMS: atom_id res chain seq x y z
N MET A 1 25.99 58.28 7.89
CA MET A 1 24.71 58.31 8.65
C MET A 1 23.65 57.61 7.80
N PRO A 2 23.04 56.51 8.26
CA PRO A 2 22.04 55.79 7.50
C PRO A 2 20.64 56.42 7.70
N SER A 3 19.93 56.66 6.61
CA SER A 3 18.50 56.99 6.62
C SER A 3 17.71 55.69 6.58
N ALA A 4 16.92 55.45 7.62
CA ALA A 4 15.98 54.35 7.72
C ALA A 4 14.69 54.69 6.96
N SER A 5 14.13 53.71 6.25
CA SER A 5 12.74 53.74 5.80
C SER A 5 12.16 52.33 5.88
N VAL A 6 10.96 52.29 6.43
CA VAL A 6 10.25 51.17 7.06
C VAL A 6 9.73 50.15 6.04
N PRO A 7 9.73 48.84 6.31
CA PRO A 7 9.00 47.88 5.49
C PRO A 7 7.51 47.86 5.84
N ILE A 8 6.67 47.95 4.81
CA ILE A 8 5.21 47.83 4.89
C ILE A 8 4.84 46.34 5.01
N ASN A 9 3.94 46.02 5.93
CA ASN A 9 3.39 44.69 6.16
C ASN A 9 1.97 44.54 5.55
N SER A 10 1.52 43.28 5.42
CA SER A 10 0.22 42.76 4.95
C SER A 10 0.20 42.31 3.48
N SER A 11 0.01 41.03 3.18
CA SER A 11 -1.23 40.31 3.48
C SER A 11 -1.04 38.78 3.52
N LEU A 12 -1.83 38.17 4.40
CA LEU A 12 -1.97 36.73 4.62
C LEU A 12 -2.65 36.06 3.42
N THR A 13 -2.06 35.00 2.87
CA THR A 13 -2.84 33.90 2.27
C THR A 13 -2.26 32.57 2.73
N SER A 14 -3.06 31.95 3.61
CA SER A 14 -2.99 30.58 4.08
C SER A 14 -2.97 29.58 2.93
N GLY A 15 -2.10 28.58 3.04
CA GLY A 15 -2.05 27.41 2.18
C GLY A 15 -1.12 26.39 2.82
N PHE A 16 -1.70 25.55 3.67
CA PHE A 16 -1.04 24.56 4.52
C PHE A 16 0.04 23.75 3.79
N HIS A 17 1.30 24.19 3.92
CA HIS A 17 2.45 23.32 3.77
C HIS A 17 2.46 22.41 5.01
N TYR A 18 2.22 21.11 4.84
CA TYR A 18 2.54 20.13 5.87
C TYR A 18 4.07 20.00 5.94
N ALA A 19 4.73 21.02 6.49
CA ALA A 19 6.07 20.87 6.99
C ALA A 19 5.99 19.94 8.20
N ASN A 20 6.40 18.69 8.02
CA ASN A 20 6.56 17.73 9.10
C ASN A 20 7.66 18.20 10.06
N LEU A 21 7.33 19.10 10.99
CA LEU A 21 8.02 19.18 12.26
C LEU A 21 7.43 18.12 13.19
N ARG A 22 8.10 16.97 13.31
CA ARG A 22 7.89 16.06 14.44
C ARG A 22 9.21 15.78 15.12
N LEU A 23 9.31 16.34 16.32
CA LEU A 23 10.27 16.03 17.36
C LEU A 23 10.40 14.50 17.53
N GLY A 24 11.62 13.99 17.39
CA GLY A 24 12.18 12.95 18.27
C GLY A 24 11.38 11.69 18.59
N PHE A 25 10.65 11.09 17.65
CA PHE A 25 10.31 9.65 17.66
C PHE A 25 10.05 9.23 16.21
N ARG A 26 11.04 8.60 15.56
CA ARG A 26 10.84 7.97 14.24
C ARG A 26 10.00 6.71 14.49
N PHE A 27 8.68 6.83 14.46
CA PHE A 27 7.89 5.70 14.00
C PHE A 27 8.27 5.53 12.54
N GLU A 28 9.14 4.57 12.28
CA GLU A 28 9.32 4.01 10.96
C GLU A 28 7.91 3.78 10.36
N ASN A 29 7.57 4.51 9.28
CA ASN A 29 6.23 4.45 8.68
C ASN A 29 6.06 3.10 8.01
N ILE A 30 5.56 2.13 8.77
CA ILE A 30 5.22 0.78 8.30
C ILE A 30 3.90 0.78 7.55
N MET A 31 3.78 -0.14 6.60
CA MET A 31 2.56 -0.37 5.83
C MET A 31 1.37 -0.71 6.71
N HIS A 32 0.35 0.14 6.69
CA HIS A 32 -0.92 -0.12 7.33
C HIS A 32 -1.81 -0.99 6.42
N PHE A 33 -1.86 -2.29 6.72
CA PHE A 33 -2.67 -3.23 5.94
C PHE A 33 -4.14 -3.23 6.37
N ILE A 34 -4.96 -2.53 5.60
CA ILE A 34 -6.40 -2.41 5.80
C ILE A 34 -7.10 -3.70 5.35
N SER A 35 -8.06 -4.14 6.16
CA SER A 35 -8.91 -5.30 5.88
C SER A 35 -8.17 -6.66 5.86
N ALA A 36 -7.10 -6.83 6.65
CA ALA A 36 -6.44 -8.13 6.84
C ALA A 36 -7.42 -9.27 7.27
N GLY A 37 -8.48 -8.93 8.01
CA GLY A 37 -9.56 -9.87 8.35
C GLY A 37 -10.34 -10.37 7.13
N ARG A 38 -10.64 -9.49 6.17
CA ARG A 38 -11.34 -9.85 4.92
C ARG A 38 -10.47 -10.74 4.03
N LEU A 39 -9.15 -10.51 3.99
CA LEU A 39 -8.22 -11.42 3.32
C LEU A 39 -8.28 -12.83 3.94
N LYS A 40 -8.18 -12.92 5.27
CA LYS A 40 -8.28 -14.22 5.96
C LYS A 40 -9.60 -14.93 5.69
N GLN A 41 -10.72 -14.20 5.67
CA GLN A 41 -12.03 -14.73 5.31
C GLN A 41 -12.09 -15.22 3.85
N ALA A 42 -11.60 -14.41 2.90
CA ALA A 42 -11.58 -14.79 1.49
C ALA A 42 -10.70 -16.03 1.23
N ALA A 43 -9.62 -16.19 1.99
CA ALA A 43 -8.73 -17.33 1.90
C ALA A 43 -9.22 -18.56 2.69
N PHE A 44 -10.22 -18.42 3.56
CA PHE A 44 -10.62 -19.46 4.53
C PHE A 44 -11.02 -20.79 3.86
N GLN A 45 -11.70 -20.72 2.71
CA GLN A 45 -12.12 -21.90 1.96
C GLN A 45 -10.97 -22.66 1.28
N TYR A 46 -9.74 -22.18 1.39
CA TYR A 46 -8.54 -22.76 0.79
C TYR A 46 -7.53 -23.11 1.89
N PRO A 47 -7.62 -24.33 2.49
CA PRO A 47 -6.78 -24.70 3.61
C PRO A 47 -5.28 -24.55 3.35
N ASP A 48 -4.83 -24.83 2.12
CA ASP A 48 -3.43 -24.72 1.71
C ASP A 48 -2.95 -23.27 1.47
N ALA A 49 -3.86 -22.29 1.49
CA ALA A 49 -3.55 -20.86 1.50
C ALA A 49 -3.36 -20.29 2.92
N THR A 50 -3.75 -21.01 3.98
CA THR A 50 -3.73 -20.49 5.36
C THR A 50 -2.34 -20.00 5.79
N LYS A 51 -1.33 -20.87 5.71
CA LYS A 51 0.05 -20.52 6.08
C LYS A 51 0.63 -19.38 5.25
N PRO A 52 0.57 -19.40 3.90
CA PRO A 52 1.14 -18.30 3.11
C PRO A 52 0.40 -16.98 3.31
N ILE A 53 -0.92 -16.97 3.54
CA ILE A 53 -1.64 -15.74 3.88
C ILE A 53 -1.26 -15.19 5.26
N GLN A 54 -1.07 -16.06 6.25
CA GLN A 54 -0.55 -15.63 7.56
C GLN A 54 0.86 -15.03 7.44
N ALA A 55 1.73 -15.65 6.64
CA ALA A 55 3.06 -15.11 6.36
C ALA A 55 2.98 -13.76 5.64
N PHE A 56 2.13 -13.65 4.62
CA PHE A 56 1.91 -12.40 3.89
C PHE A 56 1.48 -11.27 4.83
N CYS A 57 0.46 -11.50 5.68
CA CYS A 57 -0.01 -10.50 6.63
C CYS A 57 1.11 -10.02 7.59
N LYS A 58 1.94 -10.94 8.07
CA LYS A 58 3.08 -10.58 8.95
C LYS A 58 4.10 -9.72 8.21
N ILE A 59 4.43 -10.08 6.98
CA ILE A 59 5.41 -9.38 6.16
C ILE A 59 4.92 -7.95 5.85
N ILE A 60 3.71 -7.82 5.32
CA ILE A 60 3.21 -6.50 4.91
C ILE A 60 3.03 -5.55 6.11
N GLN A 61 2.65 -6.06 7.29
CA GLN A 61 2.52 -5.25 8.50
C GLN A 61 3.86 -4.75 9.08
N GLN A 62 4.98 -5.23 8.55
CA GLN A 62 6.33 -4.80 8.92
C GLN A 62 7.06 -4.13 7.74
N ALA A 63 6.43 -4.10 6.56
CA ALA A 63 7.03 -3.57 5.36
C ALA A 63 7.05 -2.04 5.38
N GLN A 64 8.04 -1.46 4.71
CA GLN A 64 8.17 -0.01 4.49
C GLN A 64 8.38 0.25 3.00
N TRP A 65 7.68 -0.51 2.16
CA TRP A 65 7.88 -0.45 0.72
C TRP A 65 7.52 0.94 0.19
N GLN A 66 8.41 1.52 -0.62
CA GLN A 66 8.23 2.82 -1.25
C GLN A 66 7.86 2.73 -2.73
N ASN A 67 7.99 1.54 -3.33
CA ASN A 67 7.75 1.31 -4.75
C ASN A 67 7.66 -0.20 -5.04
N LEU A 68 7.26 -0.54 -6.27
CA LEU A 68 7.16 -1.92 -6.74
C LEU A 68 8.49 -2.69 -6.66
N LEU A 69 9.64 -2.03 -6.89
CA LEU A 69 10.94 -2.71 -6.86
C LEU A 69 11.25 -3.25 -5.46
N GLU A 70 10.93 -2.49 -4.42
CA GLU A 70 11.06 -2.94 -3.02
C GLU A 70 10.09 -4.06 -2.67
N VAL A 71 8.86 -4.01 -3.19
CA VAL A 71 7.93 -5.14 -3.11
C VAL A 71 8.54 -6.39 -3.74
N GLN A 72 9.13 -6.24 -4.93
CA GLN A 72 9.76 -7.32 -5.70
C GLN A 72 11.03 -7.89 -5.06
N GLN A 73 11.69 -7.16 -4.15
CA GLN A 73 12.78 -7.73 -3.35
C GLN A 73 12.29 -8.85 -2.42
N VAL A 74 11.01 -8.79 -2.00
CA VAL A 74 10.39 -9.81 -1.13
C VAL A 74 9.52 -10.77 -1.94
N TYR A 75 8.73 -10.25 -2.88
CA TYR A 75 7.83 -11.00 -3.76
C TYR A 75 8.25 -10.80 -5.21
N ARG A 76 9.28 -11.51 -5.65
CA ARG A 76 9.92 -11.34 -6.98
C ARG A 76 8.95 -11.29 -8.16
N ASP A 77 7.89 -12.08 -8.12
CA ASP A 77 6.90 -12.17 -9.20
C ASP A 77 5.70 -11.22 -8.99
N ALA A 78 5.83 -10.22 -8.11
CA ALA A 78 4.79 -9.21 -7.93
C ALA A 78 4.74 -8.28 -9.14
N GLU A 79 3.53 -7.97 -9.58
CA GLU A 79 3.29 -7.20 -10.81
C GLU A 79 2.33 -6.04 -10.52
N ALA A 80 2.63 -4.85 -11.06
CA ALA A 80 1.67 -3.76 -11.09
C ALA A 80 0.79 -3.86 -12.34
N VAL A 81 -0.52 -3.81 -12.15
CA VAL A 81 -1.52 -3.90 -13.22
C VAL A 81 -2.66 -2.92 -12.91
N GLY A 82 -2.78 -1.86 -13.74
CA GLY A 82 -3.62 -0.72 -13.40
C GLY A 82 -3.11 -0.04 -12.13
N ASN A 83 -4.01 0.31 -11.21
CA ASN A 83 -3.66 0.83 -9.89
C ASN A 83 -3.29 -0.26 -8.88
N PHE A 84 -3.38 -1.56 -9.23
CA PHE A 84 -3.22 -2.65 -8.29
C PHE A 84 -1.86 -3.34 -8.40
N THR A 85 -1.43 -3.92 -7.29
CA THR A 85 -0.30 -4.87 -7.21
C THR A 85 -0.82 -6.29 -7.00
N ILE A 86 -0.33 -7.20 -7.83
CA ILE A 86 -0.72 -8.60 -7.85
C ILE A 86 0.41 -9.45 -7.27
N PHE A 87 0.06 -10.28 -6.30
CA PHE A 87 0.98 -11.20 -5.65
C PHE A 87 0.62 -12.65 -5.99
N ASN A 88 1.63 -13.40 -6.39
CA ASN A 88 1.54 -14.84 -6.57
C ASN A 88 1.65 -15.56 -5.23
N ILE A 89 0.60 -16.30 -4.85
CA ILE A 89 0.55 -17.01 -3.58
C ILE A 89 0.50 -18.52 -3.83
N LYS A 90 1.29 -19.27 -3.04
CA LYS A 90 1.36 -20.75 -3.07
C LYS A 90 1.72 -21.28 -4.47
N GLY A 91 2.86 -20.86 -5.01
CA GLY A 91 3.35 -21.34 -6.32
C GLY A 91 2.39 -21.02 -7.46
N ASN A 92 1.99 -19.76 -7.59
CA ASN A 92 1.07 -19.24 -8.61
C ASN A 92 -0.36 -19.81 -8.57
N LYS A 93 -0.75 -20.59 -7.56
CA LYS A 93 -2.11 -21.13 -7.42
C LYS A 93 -3.16 -20.04 -7.18
N TYR A 94 -2.79 -19.00 -6.45
CA TYR A 94 -3.66 -17.88 -6.12
C TYR A 94 -3.06 -16.53 -6.53
N ARG A 95 -3.93 -15.54 -6.71
CA ARG A 95 -3.61 -14.13 -6.89
C ARG A 95 -4.19 -13.34 -5.73
N LEU A 96 -3.34 -12.71 -4.96
CA LEU A 96 -3.72 -11.69 -3.99
C LEU A 96 -3.56 -10.34 -4.67
N ILE A 97 -4.64 -9.57 -4.77
CA ILE A 97 -4.68 -8.27 -5.42
C ILE A 97 -4.85 -7.21 -4.35
N LEU A 98 -3.91 -6.29 -4.28
CA LEU A 98 -3.91 -5.16 -3.36
C LEU A 98 -3.83 -3.85 -4.14
N ASP A 99 -4.41 -2.81 -3.57
CA ASP A 99 -4.09 -1.42 -3.92
C ASP A 99 -3.07 -0.91 -2.89
N LEU A 100 -1.92 -0.43 -3.36
CA LEU A 100 -0.78 -0.03 -2.52
C LEU A 100 -0.51 1.46 -2.69
N ASP A 101 -0.80 2.22 -1.65
CA ASP A 101 -0.42 3.63 -1.55
C ASP A 101 0.91 3.75 -0.82
N TYR A 102 2.00 3.85 -1.58
CA TYR A 102 3.34 3.97 -1.04
C TYR A 102 3.58 5.32 -0.31
N CYS A 103 2.88 6.38 -0.68
CA CYS A 103 3.05 7.69 -0.04
C CYS A 103 2.46 7.70 1.36
N GLU A 104 1.21 7.23 1.47
CA GLU A 104 0.48 7.17 2.75
C GLU A 104 0.87 5.95 3.60
N GLN A 105 1.68 5.06 3.04
CA GLN A 105 2.02 3.76 3.63
C GLN A 105 0.79 2.91 3.95
N ILE A 106 -0.14 2.78 2.99
CA ILE A 106 -1.39 2.03 3.15
C ILE A 106 -1.50 0.92 2.11
N ALA A 107 -1.97 -0.25 2.53
CA ALA A 107 -2.33 -1.35 1.65
C ALA A 107 -3.81 -1.72 1.81
N TYR A 108 -4.57 -1.73 0.73
CA TYR A 108 -5.97 -2.13 0.71
C TYR A 108 -6.14 -3.52 0.09
N PHE A 109 -6.74 -4.44 0.84
CA PHE A 109 -7.18 -5.70 0.27
C PHE A 109 -8.32 -5.51 -0.74
N LYS A 110 -8.11 -5.99 -1.97
CA LYS A 110 -9.12 -5.96 -3.05
C LYS A 110 -9.69 -7.35 -3.30
N TYR A 111 -8.84 -8.30 -3.67
CA TYR A 111 -9.29 -9.65 -4.06
C TYR A 111 -8.31 -10.75 -3.68
N PHE A 112 -8.84 -11.96 -3.44
CA PHE A 112 -8.07 -13.20 -3.37
C PHE A 112 -8.71 -14.23 -4.29
N LEU A 113 -8.03 -14.57 -5.39
CA LEU A 113 -8.60 -15.33 -6.49
C LEU A 113 -7.76 -16.58 -6.80
N ILE A 114 -8.40 -17.66 -7.24
CA ILE A 114 -7.67 -18.73 -7.94
C ILE A 114 -7.27 -18.28 -9.35
N HIS A 115 -6.24 -18.90 -9.92
CA HIS A 115 -5.77 -18.57 -11.28
C HIS A 115 -6.89 -18.51 -12.33
N ALA A 116 -7.81 -19.48 -12.32
CA ALA A 116 -8.95 -19.48 -13.26
C ALA A 116 -9.93 -18.31 -13.06
N GLN A 117 -10.09 -17.81 -11.83
CA GLN A 117 -10.91 -16.63 -11.55
C GLN A 117 -10.21 -15.35 -12.01
N TYR A 118 -8.90 -15.26 -11.76
CA TYR A 118 -8.06 -14.14 -12.19
C TYR A 118 -8.11 -13.94 -13.70
N ASN A 119 -7.94 -15.01 -14.48
CA ASN A 119 -7.91 -14.96 -15.95
C ASN A 119 -9.24 -14.56 -16.60
N ARG A 120 -10.33 -14.51 -15.83
CA ARG A 120 -11.62 -14.00 -16.33
C ARG A 120 -11.73 -12.48 -16.28
N ASP A 121 -10.72 -11.79 -15.73
CA ASP A 121 -10.59 -10.33 -15.72
C ASP A 121 -11.74 -9.54 -15.09
N LYS A 122 -12.71 -10.20 -14.45
CA LYS A 122 -13.83 -9.53 -13.78
C LYS A 122 -13.40 -8.57 -12.67
N TRP A 123 -12.22 -8.79 -12.10
CA TRP A 123 -11.63 -7.93 -11.06
C TRP A 123 -11.18 -6.57 -11.62
N LYS A 124 -10.97 -6.45 -12.94
CA LYS A 124 -10.66 -5.19 -13.63
C LYS A 124 -11.87 -4.25 -13.73
N ASN A 125 -13.07 -4.73 -13.37
CA ASN A 125 -14.26 -3.89 -13.25
C ASN A 125 -14.36 -3.19 -11.89
N ASP A 126 -13.34 -3.32 -11.03
CA ASP A 126 -13.26 -2.56 -9.78
C ASP A 126 -13.20 -1.05 -10.12
N PRO A 127 -14.00 -0.19 -9.45
CA PRO A 127 -14.00 1.25 -9.72
C PRO A 127 -12.65 1.95 -9.55
N TYR A 128 -11.70 1.32 -8.86
CA TYR A 128 -10.37 1.83 -8.59
C TYR A 128 -9.29 1.15 -9.45
N TYR A 129 -9.64 0.29 -10.41
CA TYR A 129 -8.68 -0.39 -11.28
C TYR A 129 -7.93 0.57 -12.21
#